data_AF-A0A2D7RE24-F1
#
_entry.id   AF-A0A2D7RE24-F1
#
_cell.length_a   1.000
_cell.length_b   1.000
_cell.length_c   1.000
_cell.angle_alpha   90.00
_cell.angle_beta   90.00
_cell.angle_gamma   90.00
#
_symmetry.space_group_name_H-M   'P 1'
#
loop_
_entity.id
_entity.type
_entity.pdbx_description
1 polymer ?
#
loop_
_entity_poly.entity_id
_entity_poly.type
_entity_poly.pdbx_seq_one_letter_code
_entity_poly.pdbx_strand_id
1 'polypeptide(L)'
;MDNLLYYHLLAAFLHTISTALSFSHDSEHFKTRNIYARGYEYNVTDTAVTTSSKDVNLGEKQNFMTWLSVNELLTALSHALAVLVLVNKRSQFKYMETQFNDEDYRGIHVIELLRRTLEYCATAAIIQVAFVLSAADMTLTDIIFIFILNVGTQLVGYIIDDRKDMVSDGLNFLVGFLLLAGQLIYVYMLSTQVQFSKTLEEDKFFITFASIFFVIFYVSFGLLKLLCYVHNIKKVIEDQLYVVLSVSAKLSLTWILIGNIFTGYYRLCNSIKFGDSFGKNQECSDLSKNGFYGPSWQGVQITFIIIGGLGLLFCLIMGLDTKNNSVKKPIYPPDSRQRTESIENRGGLVQRTNRVEYTKLDNIIF
;
A
#
# COMPACT_ATOMS: atom_id res chain seq x y z
N MET A 1 15.46 -17.42 6.08
CA MET A 1 14.63 -17.02 4.92
C MET A 1 13.18 -17.50 5.05
N ASP A 2 12.94 -18.54 5.85
CA ASP A 2 11.62 -19.07 6.19
C ASP A 2 10.62 -18.01 6.69
N ASN A 3 11.11 -16.96 7.36
CA ASN A 3 10.26 -15.88 7.87
C ASN A 3 9.48 -15.13 6.77
N LEU A 4 10.05 -14.90 5.58
CA LEU A 4 9.34 -14.21 4.49
C LEU A 4 8.17 -15.05 3.97
N LEU A 5 8.37 -16.37 3.82
CA LEU A 5 7.31 -17.30 3.47
C LEU A 5 6.20 -17.31 4.53
N TYR A 6 6.57 -17.35 5.82
CA TYR A 6 5.59 -17.30 6.92
C TYR A 6 4.81 -15.99 6.94
N TYR A 7 5.46 -14.85 6.69
CA TYR A 7 4.76 -13.56 6.59
C TYR A 7 3.77 -13.54 5.43
N HIS A 8 4.12 -14.05 4.25
CA HIS A 8 3.18 -14.14 3.13
C HIS A 8 2.04 -15.12 3.38
N LEU A 9 2.30 -16.27 4.02
CA LEU A 9 1.27 -17.22 4.42
C LEU A 9 0.26 -16.58 5.37
N LEU A 10 0.77 -15.91 6.42
CA LEU A 10 -0.08 -15.21 7.37
C LEU A 10 -0.86 -14.07 6.70
N ALA A 11 -0.21 -13.29 5.84
CA ALA A 11 -0.85 -12.21 5.11
C ALA A 11 -1.98 -12.73 4.20
N ALA A 12 -1.74 -13.79 3.42
CA ALA A 12 -2.74 -14.42 2.57
C ALA A 12 -3.94 -14.92 3.39
N PHE A 13 -3.68 -15.57 4.53
CA PHE A 13 -4.72 -16.06 5.43
C PHE A 13 -5.58 -14.92 6.01
N LEU A 14 -4.95 -13.89 6.56
CA LEU A 14 -5.65 -12.76 7.17
C LEU A 14 -6.48 -11.98 6.14
N HIS A 15 -5.94 -11.71 4.95
CA HIS A 15 -6.68 -11.04 3.89
C HIS A 15 -7.81 -11.91 3.33
N THR A 16 -7.66 -13.24 3.30
CA THR A 16 -8.76 -14.15 2.91
C THR A 16 -9.90 -14.10 3.92
N ILE A 17 -9.59 -14.13 5.23
CA ILE A 17 -10.62 -13.97 6.27
C ILE A 17 -11.29 -12.60 6.17
N SER A 18 -10.50 -11.54 6.03
CA SER A 18 -10.99 -10.16 5.87
C SER A 18 -11.90 -10.03 4.65
N THR A 19 -11.55 -10.66 3.53
CA THR A 19 -12.37 -10.75 2.32
C THR A 19 -13.69 -11.47 2.57
N ALA A 20 -13.63 -12.66 3.20
CA ALA A 20 -14.84 -13.45 3.47
C ALA A 20 -15.81 -12.71 4.40
N LEU A 21 -15.28 -12.06 5.45
CA LEU A 21 -16.08 -11.28 6.38
C LEU A 21 -16.61 -9.99 5.74
N SER A 22 -15.84 -9.29 4.93
CA SER A 22 -16.33 -8.08 4.24
C SER A 22 -17.46 -8.42 3.24
N PHE A 23 -17.34 -9.51 2.48
CA PHE A 23 -18.43 -10.00 1.64
C PHE A 23 -19.67 -10.43 2.43
N SER A 24 -19.51 -11.07 3.60
CA SER A 24 -20.66 -11.47 4.41
C SER A 24 -21.44 -10.27 4.98
N HIS A 25 -20.79 -9.11 5.06
CA HIS A 25 -21.40 -7.85 5.49
C HIS A 25 -21.77 -6.95 4.31
N ASP A 26 -21.52 -7.38 3.07
CA ASP A 26 -21.94 -6.67 1.88
C ASP A 26 -23.45 -6.78 1.74
N SER A 27 -24.14 -5.65 1.68
CA SER A 27 -25.59 -5.56 1.61
C SER A 27 -25.98 -4.54 0.56
N GLU A 28 -27.06 -4.82 -0.17
CA GLU A 28 -27.61 -3.90 -1.17
C GLU A 28 -28.00 -2.54 -0.57
N HIS A 29 -28.28 -2.48 0.73
CA HIS A 29 -28.55 -1.25 1.48
C HIS A 29 -27.36 -0.26 1.52
N PHE A 30 -26.14 -0.73 1.18
CA PHE A 30 -24.94 0.10 1.13
C PHE A 30 -24.58 0.61 -0.28
N LYS A 31 -25.33 0.21 -1.33
CA LYS A 31 -25.22 0.76 -2.70
C LYS A 31 -25.74 2.20 -2.77
N THR A 32 -24.96 3.16 -2.31
CA THR A 32 -25.48 4.53 -2.07
C THR A 32 -24.80 5.64 -2.85
N ARG A 33 -23.71 5.37 -3.57
CA ARG A 33 -22.86 6.44 -4.11
C ARG A 33 -22.81 6.48 -5.62
N ASN A 34 -22.96 7.67 -6.18
CA ASN A 34 -22.89 7.86 -7.62
C ASN A 34 -21.44 8.05 -8.06
N ILE A 35 -21.09 7.44 -9.20
CA ILE A 35 -19.99 7.91 -10.03
C ILE A 35 -20.60 8.78 -11.12
N TYR A 36 -20.07 9.99 -11.31
CA TYR A 36 -20.58 10.91 -12.31
C TYR A 36 -19.48 11.50 -13.20
N ALA A 37 -19.85 11.96 -14.38
CA ALA A 37 -19.02 12.83 -15.21
C ALA A 37 -19.62 14.22 -15.24
N ARG A 38 -18.76 15.24 -15.29
CA ARG A 38 -19.21 16.62 -15.48
C ARG A 38 -19.53 16.84 -16.96
N GLY A 39 -20.82 16.93 -17.25
CA GLY A 39 -21.34 17.38 -18.54
C GLY A 39 -21.40 18.90 -18.61
N TYR A 40 -21.26 19.45 -19.81
CA TYR A 40 -21.41 20.87 -20.08
C TYR A 40 -22.55 21.07 -21.08
N GLU A 41 -23.54 21.86 -20.70
CA GLU A 41 -24.66 22.25 -21.55
C GLU A 41 -24.45 23.70 -21.97
N TYR A 42 -24.47 23.95 -23.29
CA TYR A 42 -24.39 25.29 -23.85
C TYR A 42 -25.80 25.80 -24.11
N ASN A 43 -26.19 26.85 -23.40
CA ASN A 43 -27.43 27.57 -23.63
C ASN A 43 -27.15 28.81 -24.46
N VAL A 44 -27.63 28.77 -25.70
CA VAL A 44 -27.55 29.89 -26.64
C VAL A 44 -28.87 30.65 -26.58
N THR A 45 -28.82 31.90 -26.14
CA THR A 45 -29.92 32.86 -26.31
C THR A 45 -29.56 33.87 -27.39
N ASP A 46 -30.52 34.68 -27.84
CA ASP A 46 -30.31 35.70 -28.88
C ASP A 46 -29.24 36.74 -28.52
N THR A 47 -28.85 36.86 -27.24
CA THR A 47 -27.92 37.88 -26.73
C THR A 47 -26.69 37.32 -26.04
N ALA A 48 -26.65 36.02 -25.70
CA ALA A 48 -25.51 35.43 -25.00
C ALA A 48 -25.39 33.92 -25.22
N VAL A 49 -24.15 33.44 -25.18
CA VAL A 49 -23.84 32.02 -24.98
C VAL A 49 -23.46 31.83 -23.53
N THR A 50 -24.22 31.00 -22.81
CA THR A 50 -23.92 30.62 -21.43
C THR A 50 -23.62 29.13 -21.35
N THR A 51 -22.71 28.74 -20.45
CA THR A 51 -22.39 27.34 -20.21
C THR A 51 -22.78 26.99 -18.78
N SER A 52 -23.59 25.94 -18.62
CA SER A 52 -23.87 25.34 -17.32
C SER A 52 -23.23 23.96 -17.22
N SER A 53 -22.72 23.62 -16.05
CA SER A 53 -22.25 22.26 -15.76
C SER A 53 -23.36 21.44 -15.10
N LYS A 54 -23.46 20.18 -15.48
CA LYS A 54 -24.39 19.22 -14.88
C LYS A 54 -23.68 17.90 -14.63
N ASP A 55 -23.93 17.31 -13.47
CA ASP A 55 -23.38 15.99 -13.16
C ASP A 55 -24.25 14.91 -13.82
N VAL A 56 -23.61 14.06 -14.63
CA VAL A 56 -24.23 12.95 -15.36
C VAL A 56 -23.80 11.66 -14.71
N ASN A 57 -24.75 10.93 -14.13
CA ASN A 57 -24.47 9.64 -13.50
C ASN A 57 -23.98 8.62 -14.54
N LEU A 58 -22.86 7.98 -14.20
CA LEU A 58 -22.23 6.94 -14.99
C LEU A 58 -22.58 5.58 -14.39
N GLY A 59 -23.69 5.02 -14.85
CA GLY A 59 -24.12 3.67 -14.46
C GLY A 59 -24.79 3.62 -13.08
N GLU A 60 -24.72 2.43 -12.48
CA GLU A 60 -25.38 2.14 -11.21
C GLU A 60 -24.60 2.70 -10.00
N LYS A 61 -25.33 2.89 -8.91
CA LYS A 61 -24.73 3.28 -7.63
C LYS A 61 -23.72 2.24 -7.18
N GLN A 62 -22.57 2.74 -6.79
CA GLN A 62 -21.46 1.93 -6.30
C GLN A 62 -21.61 1.67 -4.81
N ASN A 63 -21.12 0.50 -4.42
CA ASN A 63 -21.00 0.09 -3.03
C ASN A 63 -19.52 0.06 -2.64
N PHE A 64 -19.12 0.97 -1.75
CA PHE A 64 -17.73 1.03 -1.26
C PHE A 64 -17.30 -0.27 -0.55
N MET A 65 -18.23 -1.07 0.02
CA MET A 65 -17.89 -2.37 0.60
C MET A 65 -17.35 -3.32 -0.46
N THR A 66 -17.97 -3.34 -1.65
CA THR A 66 -17.47 -4.14 -2.75
C THR A 66 -16.04 -3.71 -3.13
N TRP A 67 -15.73 -2.42 -3.12
CA TRP A 67 -14.36 -1.93 -3.34
C TRP A 67 -13.39 -2.43 -2.25
N LEU A 68 -13.79 -2.42 -0.98
CA LEU A 68 -12.99 -2.96 0.13
C LEU A 68 -12.79 -4.48 0.00
N SER A 69 -13.85 -5.24 -0.27
CA SER A 69 -13.77 -6.70 -0.44
C SER A 69 -12.87 -7.08 -1.61
N VAL A 70 -12.95 -6.36 -2.74
CA VAL A 70 -12.08 -6.55 -3.90
C VAL A 70 -10.62 -6.19 -3.56
N ASN A 71 -10.39 -5.12 -2.79
CA ASN A 71 -9.05 -4.77 -2.31
C ASN A 71 -8.41 -5.90 -1.49
N GLU A 72 -9.15 -6.43 -0.52
CA GLU A 72 -8.69 -7.54 0.33
C GLU A 72 -8.46 -8.81 -0.49
N LEU A 73 -9.34 -9.10 -1.45
CA LEU A 73 -9.22 -10.27 -2.34
C LEU A 73 -7.95 -10.20 -3.20
N LEU A 74 -7.71 -9.06 -3.86
CA LEU A 74 -6.52 -8.87 -4.69
C LEU A 74 -5.24 -8.97 -3.85
N THR A 75 -5.26 -8.45 -2.62
CA THR A 75 -4.15 -8.56 -1.67
C THR A 75 -3.90 -10.02 -1.26
N ALA A 76 -4.96 -10.76 -0.92
CA ALA A 76 -4.88 -12.18 -0.59
C ALA A 76 -4.31 -13.01 -1.75
N LEU A 77 -4.79 -12.78 -2.98
CA LEU A 77 -4.31 -13.44 -4.18
C LEU A 77 -2.84 -13.12 -4.48
N SER A 78 -2.44 -11.87 -4.29
CA SER A 78 -1.04 -11.46 -4.48
C SER A 78 -0.10 -12.18 -3.50
N HIS A 79 -0.49 -12.29 -2.23
CA HIS A 79 0.28 -13.04 -1.24
C HIS A 79 0.25 -14.56 -1.48
N ALA A 80 -0.88 -15.12 -1.91
CA ALA A 80 -0.94 -16.53 -2.32
C ALA A 80 0.01 -16.82 -3.48
N LEU A 81 0.11 -15.92 -4.46
CA LEU A 81 1.09 -16.01 -5.55
C LEU A 81 2.52 -15.95 -5.01
N ALA A 82 2.84 -15.06 -4.07
CA ALA A 82 4.14 -15.01 -3.41
C ALA A 82 4.49 -16.35 -2.72
N VAL A 83 3.53 -16.94 -1.98
CA VAL A 83 3.69 -18.25 -1.34
C VAL A 83 4.01 -19.33 -2.38
N LEU A 84 3.27 -19.39 -3.49
CA LEU A 84 3.52 -20.37 -4.56
C LEU A 84 4.93 -20.22 -5.15
N VAL A 85 5.37 -18.99 -5.41
CA VAL A 85 6.71 -18.71 -5.94
C VAL A 85 7.79 -19.15 -4.93
N LEU A 86 7.63 -18.80 -3.65
CA LEU A 86 8.59 -19.13 -2.60
C LEU A 86 8.66 -20.64 -2.32
N VAL A 87 7.52 -21.34 -2.33
CA VAL A 87 7.47 -22.81 -2.17
C VAL A 87 8.12 -23.51 -3.35
N ASN A 88 7.83 -23.09 -4.58
CA ASN A 88 8.40 -23.74 -5.78
C ASN A 88 9.90 -23.54 -5.91
N LYS A 89 10.45 -22.45 -5.39
CA LYS A 89 11.89 -22.18 -5.39
C LYS A 89 12.62 -22.69 -4.14
N ARG A 90 11.93 -23.41 -3.23
CA ARG A 90 12.45 -23.91 -1.92
C ARG A 90 13.77 -24.64 -2.00
N SER A 91 14.00 -25.44 -3.04
CA SER A 91 15.25 -26.18 -3.23
C SER A 91 16.43 -25.29 -3.61
N GLN A 92 16.20 -24.23 -4.41
CA GLN A 92 17.22 -23.23 -4.73
C GLN A 92 17.58 -22.38 -3.50
N PHE A 93 16.62 -22.16 -2.60
CA PHE A 93 16.81 -21.41 -1.36
C PHE A 93 17.69 -22.11 -0.31
N LYS A 94 17.54 -23.44 -0.14
CA LYS A 94 18.32 -24.19 0.87
C LYS A 94 19.83 -24.20 0.56
N TYR A 95 20.21 -24.04 -0.71
CA TYR A 95 21.59 -23.91 -1.16
C TYR A 95 22.14 -22.47 -1.04
N MET A 96 21.28 -21.46 -1.08
CA MET A 96 21.68 -20.05 -0.88
C MET A 96 21.80 -19.66 0.59
N GLU A 97 21.11 -20.36 1.50
CA GLU A 97 21.16 -20.11 2.95
C GLU A 97 22.53 -20.45 3.58
N THR A 98 23.31 -21.33 2.95
CA THR A 98 24.64 -21.73 3.42
C THR A 98 25.77 -20.81 2.97
N GLN A 99 25.53 -19.87 2.04
CA GLN A 99 26.51 -18.87 1.58
C GLN A 99 25.84 -17.49 1.45
N PHE A 100 25.69 -16.77 2.56
CA PHE A 100 25.03 -15.46 2.57
C PHE A 100 25.92 -14.34 1.99
N ASN A 101 25.71 -14.00 0.72
CA ASN A 101 25.99 -12.65 0.18
C ASN A 101 24.69 -12.04 -0.37
N ASP A 102 24.50 -10.72 -0.19
CA ASP A 102 23.30 -9.98 -0.66
C ASP A 102 23.07 -10.08 -2.18
N GLU A 103 24.10 -10.45 -2.96
CA GLU A 103 24.03 -10.61 -4.41
C GLU A 103 23.18 -11.83 -4.83
N ASP A 104 23.10 -12.86 -4.01
CA ASP A 104 22.37 -14.10 -4.30
C ASP A 104 20.85 -13.96 -4.13
N TYR A 105 20.38 -13.06 -3.25
CA TYR A 105 18.94 -12.79 -3.07
C TYR A 105 18.32 -11.97 -4.22
N ARG A 106 19.13 -11.39 -5.11
CA ARG A 106 18.69 -10.42 -6.11
C ARG A 106 17.54 -10.94 -6.99
N GLY A 107 17.60 -12.20 -7.42
CA GLY A 107 16.57 -12.79 -8.28
C GLY A 107 15.20 -12.92 -7.61
N ILE A 108 15.16 -13.14 -6.29
CA ILE A 108 13.90 -13.24 -5.54
C ILE A 108 13.38 -11.85 -5.19
N HIS A 109 14.29 -10.96 -4.77
CA HIS A 109 13.94 -9.58 -4.50
C HIS A 109 13.26 -8.90 -5.69
N VAL A 110 13.79 -9.07 -6.91
CA VAL A 110 13.19 -8.47 -8.11
C VAL A 110 11.76 -8.98 -8.37
N ILE A 111 11.50 -10.27 -8.13
CA ILE A 111 10.15 -10.84 -8.29
C ILE A 111 9.22 -10.30 -7.20
N GLU A 112 9.67 -10.27 -5.96
CA GLU A 112 8.88 -9.74 -4.84
C GLU A 112 8.60 -8.24 -4.99
N LEU A 113 9.60 -7.49 -5.44
CA LEU A 113 9.48 -6.08 -5.76
C LEU A 113 8.43 -5.84 -6.86
N LEU A 114 8.53 -6.57 -7.98
CA LEU A 114 7.56 -6.44 -9.07
C LEU A 114 6.14 -6.79 -8.61
N ARG A 115 5.98 -7.91 -7.89
CA ARG A 115 4.70 -8.35 -7.33
C ARG A 115 4.12 -7.29 -6.40
N ARG A 116 4.92 -6.76 -5.47
CA ARG A 116 4.54 -5.71 -4.52
C ARG A 116 4.12 -4.43 -5.24
N THR A 117 4.90 -3.98 -6.22
CA THR A 117 4.57 -2.78 -7.01
C THR A 117 3.26 -2.96 -7.75
N LEU A 118 3.05 -4.10 -8.43
CA LEU A 118 1.80 -4.37 -9.15
C LEU A 118 0.59 -4.44 -8.20
N GLU A 119 0.73 -5.12 -7.07
CA GLU A 119 -0.31 -5.17 -6.04
C GLU A 119 -0.64 -3.77 -5.55
N TYR A 120 0.36 -2.97 -5.18
CA TYR A 120 0.13 -1.66 -4.56
C TYR A 120 -0.40 -0.63 -5.57
N CYS A 121 -0.03 -0.72 -6.85
CA CYS A 121 -0.62 0.10 -7.92
C CYS A 121 -2.15 -0.03 -7.94
N ALA A 122 -2.66 -1.26 -7.79
CA ALA A 122 -4.09 -1.52 -7.81
C ALA A 122 -4.74 -1.31 -6.43
N THR A 123 -4.21 -1.95 -5.39
CA THR A 123 -4.84 -2.00 -4.06
C THR A 123 -4.83 -0.64 -3.35
N ALA A 124 -3.75 0.15 -3.46
CA ALA A 124 -3.73 1.49 -2.88
C ALA A 124 -4.74 2.43 -3.58
N ALA A 125 -4.87 2.34 -4.90
CA ALA A 125 -5.89 3.09 -5.62
C ALA A 125 -7.32 2.67 -5.22
N ILE A 126 -7.59 1.37 -5.16
CA ILE A 126 -8.90 0.82 -4.80
C ILE A 126 -9.30 1.22 -3.37
N ILE A 127 -8.39 1.12 -2.39
CA ILE A 127 -8.72 1.49 -1.01
C ILE A 127 -8.94 3.01 -0.87
N GLN A 128 -8.20 3.83 -1.63
CA GLN A 128 -8.42 5.28 -1.65
C GLN A 128 -9.77 5.64 -2.30
N VAL A 129 -10.15 4.96 -3.38
CA VAL A 129 -11.49 5.09 -3.99
C VAL A 129 -12.58 4.69 -3.00
N ALA A 130 -12.42 3.55 -2.31
CA ALA A 130 -13.36 3.10 -1.29
C ALA A 130 -13.49 4.10 -0.13
N PHE A 131 -12.37 4.69 0.29
CA PHE A 131 -12.33 5.73 1.30
C PHE A 131 -13.16 6.95 0.89
N VAL A 132 -12.98 7.44 -0.34
CA VAL A 132 -13.71 8.60 -0.87
C VAL A 132 -15.20 8.29 -1.00
N LEU A 133 -15.55 7.15 -1.60
CA LEU A 133 -16.94 6.72 -1.74
C LEU A 133 -17.63 6.54 -0.40
N SER A 134 -16.92 6.13 0.66
CA SER A 134 -17.53 6.04 1.99
C SER A 134 -18.09 7.39 2.47
N ALA A 135 -17.48 8.50 2.04
CA ALA A 135 -17.85 9.84 2.45
C ALA A 135 -18.79 10.55 1.46
N ALA A 136 -18.55 10.44 0.15
CA ALA A 136 -19.23 11.26 -0.86
C ALA A 136 -19.34 10.57 -2.24
N ASP A 137 -20.21 11.11 -3.09
CA ASP A 137 -20.23 10.79 -4.52
C ASP A 137 -18.93 11.30 -5.18
N MET A 138 -18.47 10.62 -6.23
CA MET A 138 -17.16 10.88 -6.82
C MET A 138 -17.23 11.04 -8.35
N THR A 139 -16.42 11.94 -8.93
CA THR A 139 -16.34 12.04 -10.39
C THR A 139 -15.48 10.91 -10.96
N LEU A 140 -15.73 10.48 -12.19
CA LEU A 140 -14.83 9.55 -12.90
C LEU A 140 -13.40 10.13 -13.01
N THR A 141 -13.27 11.44 -13.18
CA THR A 141 -11.98 12.13 -13.23
C THR A 141 -11.20 11.96 -11.92
N ASP A 142 -11.86 12.03 -10.77
CA ASP A 142 -11.24 11.78 -9.48
C ASP A 142 -10.72 10.35 -9.37
N ILE A 143 -11.48 9.36 -9.85
CA ILE A 143 -11.05 7.96 -9.88
C ILE A 143 -9.77 7.81 -10.70
N ILE A 144 -9.77 8.36 -11.92
CA ILE A 144 -8.61 8.30 -12.82
C ILE A 144 -7.41 8.99 -12.17
N PHE A 145 -7.61 10.15 -11.54
CA PHE A 145 -6.57 10.88 -10.83
C PHE A 145 -5.97 10.05 -9.68
N ILE A 146 -6.81 9.43 -8.85
CA ILE A 146 -6.38 8.54 -7.76
C ILE A 146 -5.53 7.39 -8.31
N PHE A 147 -5.97 6.72 -9.38
CA PHE A 147 -5.22 5.62 -9.99
C PHE A 147 -3.87 6.08 -10.56
N ILE A 148 -3.84 7.20 -11.30
CA ILE A 148 -2.60 7.73 -11.89
C ILE A 148 -1.59 8.06 -10.80
N LEU A 149 -2.00 8.76 -9.73
CA LEU A 149 -1.07 9.12 -8.67
C LEU A 149 -0.56 7.89 -7.92
N ASN A 150 -1.43 6.91 -7.61
CA ASN A 150 -1.00 5.68 -6.94
C ASN A 150 -0.01 4.90 -7.81
N VAL A 151 -0.33 4.70 -9.09
CA VAL A 151 0.59 4.04 -10.03
C VAL A 151 1.92 4.78 -10.10
N GLY A 152 1.89 6.11 -10.25
CA GLY A 152 3.10 6.94 -10.28
C GLY A 152 3.97 6.77 -9.04
N THR A 153 3.39 6.86 -7.84
CA THR A 153 4.11 6.67 -6.57
C THR A 153 4.74 5.29 -6.47
N GLN A 154 4.03 4.23 -6.83
CA GLN A 154 4.55 2.86 -6.76
C GLN A 154 5.65 2.59 -7.79
N LEU A 155 5.54 3.16 -8.99
CA LEU A 155 6.59 3.07 -10.03
C LEU A 155 7.87 3.80 -9.62
N VAL A 156 7.76 4.97 -8.98
CA VAL A 156 8.92 5.66 -8.42
C VAL A 156 9.59 4.80 -7.34
N GLY A 157 8.81 4.17 -6.45
CA GLY A 157 9.32 3.23 -5.46
C GLY A 157 10.07 2.04 -6.07
N TYR A 158 9.58 1.52 -7.21
CA TYR A 158 10.25 0.48 -7.98
C TYR A 158 11.59 0.95 -8.55
N ILE A 159 11.63 2.14 -9.14
CA ILE A 159 12.85 2.70 -9.74
C ILE A 159 13.95 2.90 -8.69
N ILE A 160 13.59 3.37 -7.49
CA ILE A 160 14.53 3.55 -6.36
C ILE A 160 15.14 2.21 -5.92
N ASP A 161 14.40 1.10 -6.01
CA ASP A 161 14.93 -0.21 -5.64
C ASP A 161 15.78 -0.86 -6.73
N ASP A 162 15.44 -0.63 -7.99
CA ASP A 162 16.09 -1.27 -9.14
C ASP A 162 17.41 -0.58 -9.52
N ARG A 163 17.52 0.74 -9.31
CA ARG A 163 18.72 1.54 -9.65
C ARG A 163 19.51 1.90 -8.40
N LYS A 164 20.84 1.95 -8.53
CA LYS A 164 21.76 2.43 -7.48
C LYS A 164 22.50 3.65 -8.01
N ASP A 165 21.85 4.81 -7.97
CA ASP A 165 22.47 6.09 -8.30
C ASP A 165 22.01 7.15 -7.29
N MET A 166 22.90 7.51 -6.35
CA MET A 166 22.57 8.36 -5.22
C MET A 166 21.98 9.73 -5.61
N VAL A 167 22.37 10.31 -6.76
CA VAL A 167 21.83 11.63 -7.19
C VAL A 167 20.44 11.46 -7.80
N SER A 168 20.27 10.43 -8.65
CA SER A 168 18.95 10.10 -9.21
C SER A 168 17.97 9.69 -8.10
N ASP A 169 18.44 9.00 -7.07
CA ASP A 169 17.61 8.48 -5.99
C ASP A 169 17.03 9.60 -5.13
N GLY A 170 17.81 10.65 -4.84
CA GLY A 170 17.31 11.83 -4.12
C GLY A 170 16.16 12.55 -4.85
N LEU A 171 16.28 12.72 -6.17
CA LEU A 171 15.21 13.28 -7.00
C LEU A 171 13.99 12.34 -7.07
N ASN A 172 14.21 11.04 -7.20
CA ASN A 172 13.14 10.05 -7.19
C ASN A 172 12.37 10.08 -5.85
N PHE A 173 13.05 10.18 -4.71
CA PHE A 173 12.39 10.36 -3.42
C PHE A 173 11.54 11.62 -3.37
N LEU A 174 12.07 12.76 -3.84
CA LEU A 174 11.30 14.01 -3.90
C LEU A 174 10.04 13.86 -4.75
N VAL A 175 10.15 13.31 -5.96
CA VAL A 175 9.01 13.06 -6.84
C VAL A 175 8.00 12.11 -6.18
N GLY A 176 8.47 11.04 -5.55
CA GLY A 176 7.62 10.08 -4.84
C GLY A 176 6.82 10.73 -3.71
N PHE A 177 7.48 11.57 -2.89
CA PHE A 177 6.81 12.30 -1.81
C PHE A 177 5.88 13.42 -2.31
N LEU A 178 6.17 14.06 -3.44
CA LEU A 178 5.26 15.04 -4.06
C LEU A 178 3.99 14.37 -4.60
N LEU A 179 4.13 13.21 -5.27
CA LEU A 179 2.98 12.42 -5.72
C LEU A 179 2.14 11.94 -4.53
N LEU A 180 2.79 11.47 -3.47
CA LEU A 180 2.13 11.10 -2.22
C LEU A 180 1.39 12.30 -1.60
N ALA A 181 2.05 13.46 -1.48
CA ALA A 181 1.44 14.67 -0.95
C ALA A 181 0.18 15.07 -1.74
N GLY A 182 0.19 14.95 -3.07
CA GLY A 182 -0.99 15.19 -3.90
C GLY A 182 -2.18 14.31 -3.52
N GLN A 183 -1.95 13.01 -3.28
CA GLN A 183 -2.99 12.07 -2.83
C GLN A 183 -3.52 12.43 -1.44
N LEU A 184 -2.63 12.79 -0.51
CA LEU A 184 -3.00 13.14 0.86
C LEU A 184 -3.78 14.45 0.94
N ILE A 185 -3.37 15.47 0.17
CA ILE A 185 -4.09 16.75 0.08
C ILE A 185 -5.51 16.53 -0.46
N TYR A 186 -5.67 15.68 -1.48
CA TYR A 186 -6.98 15.34 -2.02
C TYR A 186 -7.90 14.74 -0.94
N VAL A 187 -7.43 13.71 -0.22
CA VAL A 187 -8.20 13.07 0.86
C VAL A 187 -8.49 14.04 2.00
N TYR A 188 -7.50 14.84 2.40
CA TYR A 188 -7.67 15.87 3.44
C TYR A 188 -8.74 16.90 3.04
N MET A 189 -8.70 17.38 1.80
CA MET A 189 -9.66 18.38 1.32
C MET A 189 -11.08 17.83 1.28
N LEU A 190 -11.25 16.59 0.83
CA LEU A 190 -12.54 15.92 0.92
C LEU A 190 -13.02 15.84 2.37
N SER A 191 -12.18 15.34 3.30
CA SER A 191 -12.58 15.12 4.70
C SER A 191 -13.01 16.40 5.42
N THR A 192 -12.44 17.55 5.03
CA THR A 192 -12.73 18.85 5.65
C THR A 192 -13.91 19.58 5.01
N GLN A 193 -14.22 19.29 3.74
CA GLN A 193 -15.30 19.94 3.00
C GLN A 193 -16.65 19.22 3.12
N VAL A 194 -16.69 17.96 3.58
CA VAL A 194 -17.96 17.27 3.81
C VAL A 194 -18.74 17.99 4.92
N GLN A 195 -19.92 18.48 4.56
CA GLN A 195 -20.87 19.12 5.48
C GLN A 195 -21.90 18.09 5.92
N PHE A 196 -21.93 17.82 7.22
CA PHE A 196 -22.94 16.95 7.84
C PHE A 196 -24.11 17.78 8.34
N SER A 197 -25.32 17.21 8.27
CA SER A 197 -26.45 17.73 9.04
C SER A 197 -26.14 17.66 10.54
N LYS A 198 -26.77 18.52 11.35
CA LYS A 198 -26.57 18.54 12.82
C LYS A 198 -26.75 17.16 13.49
N THR A 199 -27.57 16.30 12.91
CA THR A 199 -27.85 14.93 13.37
C THR A 199 -26.71 13.93 13.11
N LEU A 200 -25.73 14.27 12.27
CA LEU A 200 -24.61 13.40 11.87
C LEU A 200 -23.25 14.05 12.18
N GLU A 201 -23.21 15.06 13.05
CA GLU A 201 -21.97 15.79 13.36
C GLU A 201 -20.92 14.87 14.02
N GLU A 202 -21.34 13.88 14.80
CA GLU A 202 -20.44 12.87 15.35
C GLU A 202 -19.79 11.98 14.27
N ASP A 203 -20.40 11.81 13.10
CA ASP A 203 -19.82 11.03 12.01
C ASP A 203 -18.70 11.79 11.30
N LYS A 204 -18.74 13.13 11.33
CA LYS A 204 -17.63 13.98 10.87
C LYS A 204 -16.34 13.69 11.62
N PHE A 205 -16.41 13.49 12.94
CA PHE A 205 -15.26 13.13 13.76
C PHE A 205 -14.65 11.81 13.29
N PHE A 206 -15.48 10.80 13.03
CA PHE A 206 -15.04 9.48 12.59
C PHE A 206 -14.44 9.46 11.17
N ILE A 207 -14.98 10.22 10.21
CA ILE A 207 -14.36 10.37 8.89
C ILE A 207 -13.03 11.12 8.99
N THR A 208 -12.96 12.20 9.78
CA THR A 208 -11.73 12.94 10.01
C THR A 208 -10.67 12.04 10.62
N PHE A 209 -11.05 11.23 11.61
CA PHE A 209 -10.18 10.30 12.29
C PHE A 209 -9.67 9.18 11.35
N ALA A 210 -10.55 8.59 10.53
CA ALA A 210 -10.13 7.63 9.50
C ALA A 210 -9.17 8.26 8.48
N SER A 211 -9.37 9.55 8.13
CA SER A 211 -8.48 10.30 7.24
C SER A 211 -7.08 10.47 7.84
N ILE A 212 -6.98 10.72 9.15
CA ILE A 212 -5.70 10.80 9.85
C ILE A 212 -4.95 9.45 9.78
N PHE A 213 -5.64 8.34 10.05
CA PHE A 213 -5.02 7.02 9.95
C PHE A 213 -4.62 6.66 8.53
N PHE A 214 -5.45 7.02 7.53
CA PHE A 214 -5.10 6.89 6.11
C PHE A 214 -3.77 7.61 5.82
N VAL A 215 -3.64 8.87 6.24
CA VAL A 215 -2.40 9.64 6.08
C VAL A 215 -1.22 8.96 6.76
N ILE A 216 -1.37 8.54 8.02
CA ILE A 216 -0.30 7.89 8.79
C ILE A 216 0.20 6.63 8.07
N PHE A 217 -0.71 5.74 7.66
CA PHE A 217 -0.32 4.51 6.97
C PHE A 217 0.36 4.79 5.63
N TYR A 218 -0.20 5.69 4.82
CA TYR A 218 0.36 6.02 3.50
C TYR A 218 1.75 6.65 3.59
N VAL A 219 1.96 7.58 4.51
CA VAL A 219 3.27 8.19 4.78
C VAL A 219 4.27 7.14 5.27
N SER A 220 3.82 6.16 6.06
CA SER A 220 4.69 5.13 6.62
C SER A 220 5.35 4.25 5.55
N PHE A 221 4.72 4.03 4.39
CA PHE A 221 5.38 3.32 3.27
C PHE A 221 6.55 4.11 2.68
N GLY A 222 6.38 5.43 2.53
CA GLY A 222 7.43 6.33 2.04
C GLY A 222 8.57 6.45 3.05
N LEU A 223 8.24 6.57 4.34
CA LEU A 223 9.22 6.60 5.43
C LEU A 223 9.98 5.28 5.55
N LEU A 224 9.31 4.14 5.42
CA LEU A 224 9.96 2.83 5.41
C LEU A 224 10.95 2.73 4.24
N LYS A 225 10.56 3.18 3.03
CA LYS A 225 11.46 3.20 1.87
C LYS A 225 12.71 4.03 2.15
N LEU A 226 12.52 5.25 2.66
CA LEU A 226 13.61 6.16 3.00
C LEU A 226 14.52 5.57 4.08
N LEU A 227 13.94 4.96 5.10
CA LEU A 227 14.66 4.34 6.20
C LEU A 227 15.49 3.14 5.71
N CYS A 228 14.92 2.26 4.88
CA CYS A 228 15.63 1.14 4.27
C CYS A 228 16.80 1.62 3.39
N TYR A 229 16.60 2.69 2.63
CA TYR A 229 17.63 3.31 1.80
C TYR A 229 18.76 3.93 2.63
N VAL A 230 18.44 4.84 3.56
CA VAL A 230 19.42 5.56 4.37
C VAL A 230 20.24 4.61 5.26
N HIS A 231 19.62 3.56 5.79
CA HIS A 231 20.29 2.60 6.67
C HIS A 231 20.83 1.36 5.95
N ASN A 232 20.73 1.28 4.61
CA ASN A 232 21.17 0.12 3.83
C ASN A 232 20.64 -1.20 4.41
N ILE A 233 19.35 -1.25 4.74
CA ILE A 233 18.72 -2.45 5.29
C ILE A 233 18.77 -3.57 4.23
N LYS A 234 19.09 -4.79 4.67
CA LYS A 234 19.11 -5.96 3.79
C LYS A 234 17.76 -6.13 3.08
N LYS A 235 17.78 -6.37 1.77
CA LYS A 235 16.56 -6.47 0.94
C LYS A 235 15.57 -7.53 1.44
N VAL A 236 16.06 -8.64 1.97
CA VAL A 236 15.21 -9.67 2.61
C VAL A 236 14.39 -9.09 3.78
N ILE A 237 15.01 -8.26 4.61
CA ILE A 237 14.34 -7.64 5.76
C ILE A 237 13.40 -6.54 5.28
N GLU A 238 13.82 -5.72 4.33
CA GLU A 238 12.95 -4.72 3.70
C GLU A 238 11.66 -5.35 3.17
N ASP A 239 11.76 -6.47 2.43
CA ASP A 239 10.58 -7.18 1.91
C ASP A 239 9.65 -7.66 3.03
N GLN A 240 10.20 -8.18 4.12
CA GLN A 240 9.41 -8.60 5.30
C GLN A 240 8.68 -7.42 5.95
N LEU A 241 9.35 -6.28 6.11
CA LEU A 241 8.77 -5.07 6.70
C LEU A 241 7.63 -4.54 5.82
N TYR A 242 7.78 -4.59 4.49
CA TYR A 242 6.70 -4.20 3.58
C TYR A 242 5.48 -5.11 3.68
N VAL A 243 5.66 -6.42 3.86
CA VAL A 243 4.53 -7.35 4.07
C VAL A 243 3.79 -7.02 5.36
N VAL A 244 4.51 -6.85 6.47
CA VAL A 244 3.88 -6.50 7.76
C VAL A 244 3.15 -5.16 7.67
N LEU A 245 3.80 -4.15 7.10
CA LEU A 245 3.20 -2.83 6.92
C LEU A 245 1.95 -2.88 6.03
N SER A 246 1.96 -3.67 4.96
CA SER A 246 0.80 -3.90 4.08
C SER A 246 -0.39 -4.48 4.83
N VAL A 247 -0.16 -5.58 5.56
CA VAL A 247 -1.20 -6.26 6.33
C VAL A 247 -1.79 -5.31 7.37
N SER A 248 -0.93 -4.62 8.12
CA SER A 248 -1.36 -3.68 9.14
C SER A 248 -2.17 -2.53 8.55
N ALA A 249 -1.66 -1.86 7.50
CA ALA A 249 -2.35 -0.72 6.90
C ALA A 249 -3.70 -1.11 6.29
N LYS A 250 -3.73 -2.18 5.48
CA LYS A 250 -4.94 -2.58 4.75
C LYS A 250 -6.02 -3.10 5.68
N LEU A 251 -5.69 -4.02 6.60
CA LEU A 251 -6.68 -4.51 7.57
C LEU A 251 -7.21 -3.38 8.43
N SER A 252 -6.33 -2.50 8.93
CA SER A 252 -6.77 -1.36 9.73
C SER A 252 -7.71 -0.44 8.97
N LEU A 253 -7.34 -0.03 7.76
CA LEU A 253 -8.16 0.89 6.97
C LEU A 253 -9.49 0.27 6.55
N THR A 254 -9.48 -0.99 6.09
CA THR A 254 -10.69 -1.72 5.71
C THR A 254 -11.67 -1.78 6.88
N TRP A 255 -11.24 -2.19 8.06
CA TRP A 255 -12.14 -2.38 9.20
C TRP A 255 -12.52 -1.09 9.92
N ILE A 256 -11.67 -0.05 9.88
CA ILE A 256 -12.04 1.31 10.32
C ILE A 256 -13.18 1.85 9.45
N LEU A 257 -13.06 1.71 8.12
CA LEU A 257 -14.07 2.16 7.17
C LEU A 257 -15.38 1.38 7.32
N ILE A 258 -15.30 0.06 7.40
CA ILE A 258 -16.48 -0.79 7.66
C ILE A 258 -17.20 -0.32 8.93
N GLY A 259 -16.45 -0.17 10.04
CA GLY A 259 -17.02 0.28 11.31
C GLY A 259 -17.63 1.68 11.25
N ASN A 260 -17.06 2.59 10.45
CA ASN A 260 -17.57 3.96 10.30
C ASN A 260 -18.97 3.94 9.70
N ILE A 261 -19.16 3.14 8.66
CA ILE A 261 -20.47 2.98 8.02
C ILE A 261 -21.48 2.39 8.98
N PHE A 262 -21.18 1.23 9.59
CA PHE A 262 -22.17 0.58 10.45
C PHE A 262 -22.55 1.46 11.66
N THR A 263 -21.60 2.22 12.21
CA THR A 263 -21.86 3.17 13.29
C THR A 263 -22.69 4.37 12.81
N GLY A 264 -22.34 4.99 11.68
CA GLY A 264 -23.05 6.15 11.14
C GLY A 264 -24.49 5.81 10.73
N TYR A 265 -24.68 4.66 10.07
CA TYR A 265 -26.00 4.12 9.77
C TYR A 265 -26.81 3.88 11.06
N TYR A 266 -26.20 3.30 12.11
CA TYR A 266 -26.89 3.08 13.40
C TYR A 266 -27.39 4.38 14.02
N ARG A 267 -26.56 5.42 14.02
CA ARG A 267 -26.92 6.75 14.51
C ARG A 267 -28.03 7.38 13.68
N LEU A 268 -27.94 7.29 12.35
CA LEU A 268 -28.98 7.79 11.45
C LEU A 268 -30.33 7.14 11.76
N CYS A 269 -30.38 5.81 11.81
CA CYS A 269 -31.60 5.07 12.10
C CYS A 269 -32.18 5.36 13.50
N ASN A 270 -31.34 5.61 14.50
CA ASN A 270 -31.81 5.99 15.83
C ASN A 270 -32.28 7.45 15.87
N SER A 271 -31.62 8.38 15.18
CA SER A 271 -32.04 9.79 15.12
C SER A 271 -33.42 9.96 14.49
N ILE A 272 -33.75 9.14 13.47
CA ILE A 272 -35.06 9.15 12.79
C ILE A 272 -36.19 8.69 13.72
N LYS A 273 -35.90 7.83 14.72
CA LYS A 273 -36.92 7.38 15.70
C LYS A 273 -37.32 8.47 16.71
N PHE A 274 -36.55 9.54 16.86
CA PHE A 274 -36.82 10.63 17.80
C PHE A 274 -37.48 11.86 17.16
N GLY A 275 -37.70 11.87 15.84
CA GLY A 275 -38.43 12.92 15.14
C GLY A 275 -39.82 12.44 14.72
N ASP A 276 -40.86 13.01 15.33
CA ASP A 276 -42.24 12.81 14.92
C ASP A 276 -42.40 13.14 13.42
N SER A 277 -42.98 12.20 12.66
CA SER A 277 -43.38 12.32 11.24
C SER A 277 -42.41 11.81 10.17
N PHE A 278 -41.75 10.66 10.33
CA PHE A 278 -41.39 9.82 9.18
C PHE A 278 -41.58 8.35 9.55
N GLY A 279 -42.72 7.80 9.12
CA GLY A 279 -43.12 6.43 9.41
C GLY A 279 -42.06 5.42 8.99
N LYS A 280 -41.82 4.44 9.88
CA LYS A 280 -41.27 3.10 9.62
C LYS A 280 -40.39 3.03 8.37
N ASN A 281 -39.17 3.55 8.45
CA ASN A 281 -38.19 3.26 7.41
C ASN A 281 -37.87 1.76 7.50
N GLN A 282 -38.52 0.96 6.64
CA GLN A 282 -38.46 -0.51 6.66
C GLN A 282 -37.00 -0.99 6.62
N GLU A 283 -36.15 -0.24 5.94
CA GLU A 283 -34.69 -0.40 5.89
C GLU A 283 -34.02 -0.35 7.28
N CYS A 284 -34.32 0.68 8.09
CA CYS A 284 -33.83 0.74 9.49
C CYS A 284 -34.44 -0.36 10.38
N SER A 285 -35.68 -0.77 10.10
CA SER A 285 -36.33 -1.86 10.82
C SER A 285 -35.69 -3.21 10.49
N ASP A 286 -35.34 -3.47 9.23
CA ASP A 286 -34.75 -4.73 8.79
C ASP A 286 -33.26 -4.81 9.17
N LEU A 287 -32.54 -3.69 9.12
CA LEU A 287 -31.20 -3.56 9.68
C LEU A 287 -31.17 -3.79 11.19
N SER A 288 -32.15 -3.29 11.95
CA SER A 288 -32.22 -3.53 13.40
C SER A 288 -32.50 -4.99 13.79
N LYS A 289 -33.06 -5.79 12.87
CA LYS A 289 -33.26 -7.23 13.06
C LYS A 289 -32.00 -8.04 12.76
N ASN A 290 -31.11 -7.52 11.91
CA ASN A 290 -29.78 -8.07 11.73
C ASN A 290 -28.93 -7.68 12.94
N GLY A 291 -28.75 -8.60 13.89
CA GLY A 291 -28.04 -8.41 15.16
C GLY A 291 -26.57 -7.95 15.06
N PHE A 292 -26.08 -7.66 13.86
CA PHE A 292 -24.79 -7.04 13.57
C PHE A 292 -24.82 -5.51 13.71
N TYR A 293 -25.92 -4.90 14.12
CA TYR A 293 -26.06 -3.45 14.14
C TYR A 293 -26.03 -2.90 15.59
N GLY A 294 -25.04 -2.06 15.92
CA GLY A 294 -24.90 -1.53 17.28
C GLY A 294 -23.58 -0.80 17.57
N PRO A 295 -23.41 -0.24 18.78
CA PRO A 295 -22.21 0.51 19.19
C PRO A 295 -20.94 -0.36 19.26
N SER A 296 -21.06 -1.69 19.19
CA SER A 296 -19.93 -2.63 19.19
C SER A 296 -18.92 -2.41 18.07
N TRP A 297 -19.31 -1.77 16.96
CA TRP A 297 -18.41 -1.43 15.87
C TRP A 297 -17.33 -0.41 16.25
N GLN A 298 -17.58 0.45 17.24
CA GLN A 298 -16.53 1.32 17.78
C GLN A 298 -15.38 0.49 18.38
N GLY A 299 -15.71 -0.63 19.02
CA GLY A 299 -14.72 -1.59 19.52
C GLY A 299 -13.88 -2.19 18.39
N VAL A 300 -14.53 -2.60 17.29
CA VAL A 300 -13.83 -3.10 16.09
C VAL A 300 -12.84 -2.07 15.55
N GLN A 301 -13.27 -0.81 15.41
CA GLN A 301 -12.40 0.26 14.94
C GLN A 301 -11.18 0.46 15.84
N ILE A 302 -11.38 0.54 17.15
CA ILE A 302 -10.29 0.71 18.13
C ILE A 302 -9.33 -0.49 18.07
N THR A 303 -9.85 -1.71 18.00
CA THR A 303 -9.01 -2.92 17.87
C THR A 303 -8.12 -2.86 16.64
N PHE A 304 -8.69 -2.52 15.48
CA PHE A 304 -7.93 -2.47 14.23
C PHE A 304 -6.96 -1.29 14.17
N ILE A 305 -7.23 -0.19 14.88
CA ILE A 305 -6.27 0.89 15.09
C ILE A 305 -5.07 0.41 15.89
N ILE A 306 -5.30 -0.29 17.00
CA ILE A 306 -4.22 -0.83 17.84
C ILE A 306 -3.37 -1.81 17.03
N ILE A 307 -4.01 -2.73 16.29
CA ILE A 307 -3.30 -3.68 15.42
C ILE A 307 -2.43 -2.95 14.39
N GLY A 308 -2.98 -1.92 13.75
CA GLY A 308 -2.25 -1.13 12.77
C GLY A 308 -1.07 -0.36 13.37
N GLY A 309 -1.29 0.29 14.50
CA GLY A 309 -0.26 1.01 15.24
C GLY A 309 0.86 0.11 15.75
N LEU A 310 0.54 -1.10 16.22
CA LEU A 310 1.53 -2.11 16.62
C LEU A 310 2.37 -2.58 15.43
N GLY A 311 1.75 -2.77 14.26
CA GLY A 311 2.47 -3.11 13.03
C GLY A 311 3.44 -2.02 12.58
N LEU A 312 3.01 -0.76 12.64
CA LEU A 312 3.88 0.40 12.39
C LEU A 312 5.06 0.45 13.35
N LEU A 313 4.79 0.29 14.64
CA LEU A 313 5.81 0.29 15.68
C LEU A 313 6.81 -0.86 15.48
N PHE A 314 6.33 -2.06 15.16
CA PHE A 314 7.17 -3.20 14.82
C PHE A 314 8.10 -2.88 13.64
N CYS A 315 7.56 -2.30 12.56
CA CYS A 315 8.36 -1.95 11.39
C CYS A 315 9.46 -0.93 11.72
N LEU A 316 9.14 0.07 12.55
CA LEU A 316 10.08 1.09 12.98
C LEU A 316 11.17 0.51 13.89
N ILE A 317 10.82 -0.33 14.87
CA ILE A 317 11.77 -0.98 15.77
C ILE A 317 12.73 -1.87 14.97
N MET A 318 12.20 -2.74 14.12
CA MET A 318 13.02 -3.66 13.31
C MET A 318 13.90 -2.91 12.30
N GLY A 319 13.38 -1.84 11.70
CA GLY A 319 14.15 -0.97 10.82
C GLY A 319 15.30 -0.25 11.53
N LEU A 320 15.13 0.11 12.79
CA LEU A 320 16.17 0.76 13.59
C LEU A 320 17.15 -0.23 14.24
N ASP A 321 16.71 -1.40 14.68
CA ASP A 321 17.55 -2.40 15.35
C ASP A 321 18.58 -3.01 14.38
N THR A 322 18.22 -3.17 13.11
CA THR A 322 19.13 -3.63 12.05
C THR A 322 20.32 -2.68 11.80
N LYS A 323 20.26 -1.42 12.28
CA LYS A 323 21.39 -0.48 12.33
C LYS A 323 22.52 -0.95 13.26
N ASN A 324 22.18 -1.58 14.39
CA ASN A 324 23.17 -1.97 15.40
C ASN A 324 23.99 -3.19 14.99
N ASN A 325 23.47 -4.00 14.07
CA ASN A 325 24.12 -5.23 13.59
C ASN A 325 24.78 -5.10 12.20
N SER A 326 24.63 -3.95 11.52
CA SER A 326 25.22 -3.70 10.19
C SER A 326 26.58 -2.99 10.23
N VAL A 327 27.08 -2.60 11.41
CA VAL A 327 28.44 -2.06 11.58
C VAL A 327 29.43 -3.20 11.80
N LYS A 328 29.83 -3.87 10.72
CA LYS A 328 31.14 -4.54 10.57
C LYS A 328 31.33 -4.90 9.10
N LYS A 329 31.51 -3.88 8.24
CA LYS A 329 32.26 -4.12 7.00
C LYS A 329 33.74 -4.29 7.40
N PRO A 330 34.45 -5.35 6.97
CA PRO A 330 35.89 -5.37 7.09
C PRO A 330 36.43 -4.12 6.39
N ILE A 331 37.27 -3.37 7.10
CA ILE A 331 38.07 -2.30 6.53
C ILE A 331 38.97 -2.97 5.50
N TYR A 332 38.62 -2.91 4.22
CA TYR A 332 39.61 -3.13 3.19
C TYR A 332 40.71 -2.07 3.41
N PRO A 333 41.98 -2.47 3.55
CA PRO A 333 43.04 -1.48 3.66
C PRO A 333 43.04 -0.63 2.40
N PRO A 334 43.34 0.67 2.51
CA PRO A 334 43.33 1.57 1.37
C PRO A 334 44.31 1.05 0.33
N ASP A 335 43.77 0.95 -0.88
CA ASP A 335 44.41 0.76 -2.16
C ASP A 335 45.79 1.46 -2.18
N SER A 336 46.88 0.69 -2.13
CA SER A 336 48.23 1.22 -2.30
C SER A 336 48.46 1.54 -3.77
N ARG A 337 47.95 2.70 -4.19
CA ARG A 337 48.29 3.33 -5.46
C ARG A 337 49.80 3.55 -5.55
N GLN A 338 50.28 3.29 -6.77
CA GLN A 338 51.36 4.01 -7.44
C GLN A 338 52.76 3.82 -6.88
N ARG A 339 53.44 2.80 -7.39
CA ARG A 339 54.86 2.94 -7.73
C ARG A 339 54.99 3.03 -9.24
N THR A 340 55.12 4.27 -9.71
CA THR A 340 55.64 4.59 -11.03
C THR A 340 57.10 4.12 -11.05
N GLU A 341 57.40 3.03 -11.74
CA GLU A 341 58.77 2.75 -12.16
C GLU A 341 58.85 2.86 -13.68
N SER A 342 59.89 3.58 -14.07
CA SER A 342 60.20 4.16 -15.36
C SER A 342 60.30 3.15 -16.49
N ILE A 343 59.88 3.61 -17.66
CA ILE A 343 60.12 3.03 -18.98
C ILE A 343 61.62 2.78 -19.18
N GLU A 344 62.00 1.55 -19.52
CA GLU A 344 63.11 1.33 -20.43
C GLU A 344 62.68 0.36 -21.55
N ASN A 345 62.69 0.90 -22.76
CA ASN A 345 62.29 0.26 -24.01
C ASN A 345 63.29 -0.85 -24.38
N ARG A 346 62.82 -2.07 -24.63
CA ARG A 346 63.41 -2.99 -25.62
C ARG A 346 62.47 -4.14 -25.97
N GLY A 347 61.81 -4.01 -27.13
CA GLY A 347 61.46 -5.12 -28.00
C GLY A 347 60.22 -5.95 -27.65
N GLY A 348 59.19 -5.87 -28.51
CA GLY A 348 58.24 -6.96 -28.72
C GLY A 348 56.79 -6.64 -28.40
N LEU A 349 55.98 -6.43 -29.45
CA LEU A 349 54.53 -6.57 -29.38
C LEU A 349 54.19 -7.99 -28.91
N VAL A 350 53.54 -8.12 -27.75
CA VAL A 350 52.75 -9.30 -27.40
C VAL A 350 51.44 -8.83 -26.76
N GLN A 351 50.35 -8.91 -27.53
CA GLN A 351 49.00 -8.94 -26.97
C GLN A 351 48.88 -10.21 -26.11
N ARG A 352 48.77 -10.07 -24.79
CA ARG A 352 48.32 -11.16 -23.90
C ARG A 352 46.84 -10.99 -23.60
N THR A 353 46.03 -11.80 -24.26
CA THR A 353 44.68 -12.16 -23.80
C THR A 353 44.81 -12.91 -22.47
N ASN A 354 44.29 -12.35 -21.38
CA ASN A 354 44.16 -13.07 -20.12
C ASN A 354 43.02 -14.08 -20.22
N ARG A 355 43.38 -15.32 -20.52
CA ARG A 355 42.54 -16.51 -20.32
C ARG A 355 42.80 -16.98 -18.88
N VAL A 356 41.81 -16.89 -18.01
CA VAL A 356 41.89 -17.46 -16.65
C VAL A 356 41.62 -18.96 -16.78
N GLU A 357 42.68 -19.77 -16.67
CA GLU A 357 42.57 -21.22 -16.50
C GLU A 357 42.28 -21.54 -15.03
N TYR A 358 41.23 -22.31 -14.79
CA TYR A 358 40.93 -22.87 -13.46
C TYR A 358 41.85 -24.08 -13.22
N THR A 359 42.74 -23.97 -12.25
CA THR A 359 43.57 -25.06 -11.77
C THR A 359 42.73 -26.05 -10.96
N LYS A 360 42.65 -27.31 -11.45
CA LYS A 360 42.23 -28.47 -10.67
C LYS A 360 43.19 -28.67 -9.49
N LEU A 361 42.63 -28.84 -8.29
CA LEU A 361 43.33 -29.38 -7.12
C LEU A 361 42.89 -30.82 -6.93
N ASP A 362 43.69 -31.75 -7.43
CA ASP A 362 43.66 -33.17 -7.08
C ASP A 362 44.71 -33.45 -6.00
N ASN A 363 44.36 -34.40 -5.12
CA ASN A 363 45.18 -35.17 -4.17
C ASN A 363 45.10 -34.78 -2.68
N ILE A 364 44.30 -35.57 -1.95
CA ILE A 364 44.77 -36.20 -0.71
C ILE A 364 44.43 -37.70 -0.79
N ILE A 365 45.49 -38.52 -0.76
CA ILE A 365 45.56 -39.95 -0.38
C ILE A 365 45.91 -39.91 1.13
N PHE A 366 45.27 -40.60 2.08
CA PHE A 366 45.00 -42.04 2.26
C PHE A 366 43.63 -42.27 2.89
#